data_AF-A0A1C5IY50-F1
#
_entry.id   AF-A0A1C5IY50-F1
#
_cell.length_a   1.000
_cell.length_b   1.000
_cell.length_c   1.000
_cell.angle_alpha   90.00
_cell.angle_beta   90.00
_cell.angle_gamma   90.00
#
_symmetry.space_group_name_H-M   'P 1'
#
loop_
_entity.id
_entity.type
_entity.pdbx_description
1 polymer ?
#
loop_
_entity_poly.entity_id
_entity_poly.type
_entity_poly.pdbx_seq_one_letter_code
_entity_poly.pdbx_strand_id
1 'polypeptide(L)'
;MPAIVRRRLATVENRLDVNSWIATAVVVAIAAVLRLLGLSSPKGKIFDEIYYARDAYGLIDRGVEWNYKDNGPSYVVHPPLGKWLIGLGEWAFGYQDAETNISVPGHLMTTAPEFGWRIGAALAGILSVLMLTRIARRMFRSTTLGCAAGLLLALDGFHLVLSRTALLDIFLLLFVLAAFGALVLDRDARRRRWARALDAGLDPTAPGRAGRPAGGWRNWPWWRLLAGVLLGCACAVKWSGIYFVPAFGLLALLWEVGVRRSAGVRRPWRDALLDELPWLVLAGLLVVGTYVATWSGWLLSDEGYYRSAARYPNLPGLNDTPIIGSLTNLFQYHKAAFEFHTGLETAHKYQSWPWQWLLLGRPVAFHWSGDGACGAPTCASEILLLGTPLLWWSFLPALGATLWLGVARRDWRAGAILVTVAAGLLPWFWYALDGRTMFSFYAAPALPFLVLAVVYVLGAIATPTTTGPTSPARATPAPDDPLPDSSAPDGPAPDGSAPDGREPVAVGVAEADAATAEEIADRRLIGGVIVGAYVLLVALCFAYFYPIFVGNLLPYDDWSARMWLDGRWI
;
A
#
# COMPACT_ATOMS: atom_id res chain seq x y z
N MET A 1 32.75 13.18 0.86
CA MET A 1 32.26 11.77 0.91
C MET A 1 32.63 11.00 -0.36
N PRO A 2 33.09 9.72 -0.29
CA PRO A 2 33.40 8.91 -1.47
C PRO A 2 32.21 8.72 -2.43
N ALA A 3 32.49 8.67 -3.75
CA ALA A 3 31.46 8.59 -4.80
C ALA A 3 30.52 7.37 -4.65
N ILE A 4 31.05 6.22 -4.24
CA ILE A 4 30.25 5.01 -4.00
C ILE A 4 29.24 5.19 -2.85
N VAL A 5 29.64 5.90 -1.79
CA VAL A 5 28.75 6.21 -0.64
C VAL A 5 27.68 7.20 -1.08
N ARG A 6 28.06 8.24 -1.82
CA ARG A 6 27.11 9.20 -2.43
C ARG A 6 26.06 8.48 -3.27
N ARG A 7 26.47 7.56 -4.15
CA ARG A 7 25.56 6.76 -4.98
C ARG A 7 24.61 5.89 -4.15
N ARG A 8 25.11 5.28 -3.06
CA ARG A 8 24.28 4.47 -2.14
C ARG A 8 23.28 5.32 -1.36
N LEU A 9 23.61 6.56 -1.02
CA LEU A 9 22.73 7.46 -0.26
C LEU A 9 21.77 8.28 -1.14
N ALA A 10 21.98 8.31 -2.46
CA ALA A 10 21.15 9.05 -3.40
C ALA A 10 19.65 8.68 -3.28
N THR A 11 18.79 9.70 -3.28
CA THR A 11 17.33 9.58 -3.22
C THR A 11 16.69 10.20 -4.46
N VAL A 12 15.38 10.01 -4.66
CA VAL A 12 14.67 10.66 -5.77
C VAL A 12 14.44 12.14 -5.43
N GLU A 13 15.01 13.05 -6.22
CA GLU A 13 14.92 14.51 -6.02
C GLU A 13 13.81 15.16 -6.85
N ASN A 14 13.31 14.49 -7.89
CA ASN A 14 12.30 15.01 -8.83
C ASN A 14 10.87 14.93 -8.25
N ARG A 15 10.61 15.68 -7.17
CA ARG A 15 9.30 15.74 -6.50
C ARG A 15 8.24 16.48 -7.33
N LEU A 16 8.66 17.50 -8.08
CA LEU A 16 7.80 18.40 -8.87
C LEU A 16 7.86 18.12 -10.38
N ASP A 17 8.27 16.92 -10.76
CA ASP A 17 8.25 16.49 -12.16
C ASP A 17 6.80 16.50 -12.69
N VAL A 18 6.48 17.53 -13.50
CA VAL A 18 5.14 17.83 -13.99
C VAL A 18 4.59 16.68 -14.80
N ASN A 19 5.38 16.10 -15.70
CA ASN A 19 4.97 14.98 -16.55
C ASN A 19 4.56 13.78 -15.71
N SER A 20 5.29 13.50 -14.63
CA SER A 20 4.92 12.44 -13.71
C SER A 20 3.62 12.71 -12.95
N TRP A 21 3.33 13.97 -12.60
CA TRP A 21 2.08 14.34 -11.94
C TRP A 21 0.90 14.30 -12.91
N ILE A 22 1.06 14.73 -14.16
CA ILE A 22 0.05 14.57 -15.21
C ILE A 22 -0.26 13.08 -15.42
N ALA A 23 0.76 12.23 -15.58
CA ALA A 23 0.55 10.79 -15.72
C ALA A 23 -0.17 10.18 -14.51
N THR A 24 0.18 10.64 -13.29
CA THR A 24 -0.54 10.22 -12.06
C THR A 24 -2.00 10.67 -12.10
N ALA A 25 -2.27 11.92 -12.51
CA ALA A 25 -3.62 12.46 -12.59
C ALA A 25 -4.51 11.67 -13.55
N VAL A 26 -3.97 11.23 -14.70
CA VAL A 26 -4.70 10.37 -15.64
C VAL A 26 -5.08 9.03 -15.00
N VAL A 27 -4.14 8.37 -14.32
CA VAL A 27 -4.41 7.08 -13.62
C VAL A 27 -5.46 7.25 -12.52
N VAL A 28 -5.38 8.34 -11.77
CA VAL A 28 -6.35 8.66 -10.70
C VAL A 28 -7.72 8.99 -11.28
N ALA A 29 -7.79 9.69 -12.41
CA ALA A 29 -9.04 9.98 -13.10
C ALA A 29 -9.72 8.68 -13.56
N ILE A 30 -8.98 7.73 -14.13
CA ILE A 30 -9.52 6.40 -14.48
C ILE A 30 -10.08 5.70 -13.24
N ALA A 31 -9.32 5.69 -12.13
CA ALA A 31 -9.78 5.08 -10.88
C ALA A 31 -11.04 5.75 -10.32
N ALA A 32 -11.13 7.08 -10.40
CA ALA A 32 -12.28 7.86 -9.95
C ALA A 32 -13.53 7.57 -10.79
N VAL A 33 -13.40 7.54 -12.12
CA VAL A 33 -14.49 7.19 -13.03
C VAL A 33 -15.05 5.79 -12.68
N LEU A 34 -14.18 4.79 -12.53
CA LEU A 34 -14.60 3.42 -12.21
C LEU A 34 -15.30 3.31 -10.84
N ARG A 35 -14.88 4.10 -9.84
CA ARG A 35 -15.40 4.01 -8.47
C ARG A 35 -16.64 4.89 -8.24
N LEU A 36 -16.78 6.00 -8.94
CA LEU A 36 -17.87 6.96 -8.71
C LEU A 36 -19.06 6.77 -9.66
N LEU A 37 -18.83 6.31 -10.90
CA LEU A 37 -19.94 6.09 -11.83
C LEU A 37 -20.88 5.00 -11.30
N GLY A 38 -22.17 5.33 -11.19
CA GLY A 38 -23.19 4.40 -10.70
C GLY A 38 -22.99 3.96 -9.24
N LEU A 39 -22.27 4.72 -8.41
CA LEU A 39 -21.96 4.35 -7.02
C LEU A 39 -23.22 4.04 -6.18
N SER A 40 -24.34 4.70 -6.50
CA SER A 40 -25.63 4.48 -5.83
C SER A 40 -26.37 3.22 -6.26
N SER A 41 -25.75 2.35 -7.05
CA SER A 41 -26.30 1.07 -7.52
C SER A 41 -25.45 -0.09 -7.03
N PRO A 42 -26.05 -1.25 -6.69
CA PRO A 42 -27.49 -1.53 -6.61
C PRO A 42 -28.14 -0.79 -5.44
N LYS A 43 -29.48 -0.72 -5.47
CA LYS A 43 -30.29 -0.09 -4.43
C LYS A 43 -30.35 -0.93 -3.17
N GLY A 44 -30.43 -0.26 -2.03
CA GLY A 44 -30.39 -0.89 -0.71
C GLY A 44 -28.98 -1.30 -0.29
N LYS A 45 -28.92 -1.85 0.93
CA LYS A 45 -27.69 -2.32 1.56
C LYS A 45 -27.36 -3.72 1.05
N ILE A 46 -26.13 -3.92 0.62
CA ILE A 46 -25.63 -5.23 0.19
C ILE A 46 -24.61 -5.78 1.18
N PHE A 47 -24.52 -7.10 1.33
CA PHE A 47 -23.55 -7.75 2.22
C PHE A 47 -23.51 -7.09 3.62
N ASP A 48 -22.31 -6.82 4.16
CA ASP A 48 -22.12 -6.20 5.47
C ASP A 48 -22.44 -4.70 5.53
N GLU A 49 -22.92 -4.06 4.45
CA GLU A 49 -23.47 -2.69 4.55
C GLU A 49 -24.64 -2.63 5.52
N ILE A 50 -25.35 -3.76 5.70
CA ILE A 50 -26.42 -3.94 6.69
C ILE A 50 -25.94 -3.64 8.11
N TYR A 51 -24.67 -3.92 8.41
CA TYR A 51 -24.04 -3.60 9.70
C TYR A 51 -23.36 -2.24 9.66
N TYR A 52 -22.39 -2.05 8.76
CA TYR A 52 -21.48 -0.91 8.85
C TYR A 52 -22.13 0.43 8.52
N ALA A 53 -23.10 0.49 7.59
CA ALA A 53 -23.81 1.74 7.32
C ALA A 53 -24.71 2.13 8.51
N ARG A 54 -25.36 1.15 9.15
CA ARG A 54 -26.19 1.42 10.35
C ARG A 54 -25.35 1.90 11.53
N ASP A 55 -24.25 1.21 11.80
CA ASP A 55 -23.34 1.56 12.88
C ASP A 55 -22.68 2.92 12.63
N ALA A 56 -22.32 3.23 11.37
CA ALA A 56 -21.78 4.51 10.97
C ALA A 56 -22.75 5.66 11.21
N TYR A 57 -24.02 5.47 10.88
CA TYR A 57 -25.06 6.46 11.17
C TYR A 57 -25.24 6.66 12.68
N GLY A 58 -25.24 5.58 13.46
CA GLY A 58 -25.27 5.65 14.92
C GLY A 58 -24.12 6.47 15.50
N LEU A 59 -22.89 6.30 14.97
CA LEU A 59 -21.75 7.13 15.37
C LEU A 59 -21.98 8.62 15.08
N ILE A 60 -22.55 8.98 13.93
CA ILE A 60 -22.83 10.38 13.58
C ILE A 60 -23.93 10.98 14.47
N ASP A 61 -25.01 10.24 14.71
CA ASP A 61 -26.17 10.73 15.48
C ASP A 61 -25.89 10.76 16.99
N ARG A 62 -25.22 9.73 17.53
CA ARG A 62 -25.08 9.49 18.98
C ARG A 62 -23.65 9.54 19.50
N GLY A 63 -22.65 9.53 18.61
CA GLY A 63 -21.25 9.35 19.00
C GLY A 63 -20.88 7.91 19.35
N VAL A 64 -21.83 6.97 19.30
CA VAL A 64 -21.63 5.54 19.61
C VAL A 64 -22.47 4.69 18.67
N GLU A 65 -22.07 3.44 18.45
CA GLU A 65 -22.88 2.51 17.68
C GLU A 65 -24.23 2.26 18.37
N TRP A 66 -25.31 2.38 17.61
CA TRP A 66 -26.68 2.39 18.13
C TRP A 66 -27.60 1.50 17.31
N ASN A 67 -28.37 0.66 18.00
CA ASN A 67 -29.42 -0.15 17.40
C ASN A 67 -30.76 0.58 17.55
N TYR A 68 -31.25 1.13 16.44
CA TYR A 68 -32.51 1.87 16.40
C TYR A 68 -33.77 0.98 16.44
N LYS A 69 -33.65 -0.33 16.23
CA LYS A 69 -34.79 -1.26 16.39
C LYS A 69 -35.14 -1.42 17.86
N ASP A 70 -34.12 -1.61 18.70
CA ASP A 70 -34.26 -1.82 20.13
C ASP A 70 -34.05 -0.53 20.95
N ASN A 71 -33.74 0.57 20.26
CA ASN A 71 -33.42 1.88 20.82
C ASN A 71 -32.38 1.82 21.96
N GLY A 72 -31.23 1.18 21.68
CA GLY A 72 -30.16 1.01 22.66
C GLY A 72 -28.77 0.89 22.00
N PRO A 73 -27.69 0.90 22.80
CA PRO A 73 -26.34 0.76 22.27
C PRO A 73 -26.15 -0.57 21.56
N SER A 74 -25.43 -0.52 20.44
CA SER A 74 -25.06 -1.71 19.68
C SER A 74 -23.70 -2.23 20.13
N TYR A 75 -23.59 -3.55 20.28
CA TYR A 75 -22.31 -4.20 20.48
C TYR A 75 -21.67 -4.50 19.13
N VAL A 76 -20.41 -4.08 18.95
CA VAL A 76 -19.67 -4.22 17.69
C VAL A 76 -18.27 -4.73 17.97
N VAL A 77 -17.77 -5.60 17.11
CA VAL A 77 -16.48 -6.27 17.33
C VAL A 77 -15.31 -5.53 16.70
N HIS A 78 -15.61 -4.61 15.77
CA HIS A 78 -14.60 -3.83 15.08
C HIS A 78 -14.50 -2.41 15.63
N PRO A 79 -13.27 -1.88 15.74
CA PRO A 79 -13.05 -0.51 16.22
C PRO A 79 -13.66 0.53 15.24
N PRO A 80 -13.87 1.78 15.71
CA PRO A 80 -14.87 2.66 15.10
C PRO A 80 -14.39 3.46 13.89
N LEU A 81 -13.08 3.56 13.59
CA LEU A 81 -12.58 4.53 12.61
C LEU A 81 -13.16 4.33 11.20
N GLY A 82 -13.26 3.08 10.73
CA GLY A 82 -13.82 2.83 9.40
C GLY A 82 -15.29 3.22 9.32
N LYS A 83 -16.06 3.01 10.40
CA LYS A 83 -17.46 3.43 10.51
C LYS A 83 -17.60 4.95 10.58
N TRP A 84 -16.70 5.65 11.29
CA TRP A 84 -16.64 7.12 11.24
C TRP A 84 -16.44 7.64 9.81
N LEU A 85 -15.56 7.01 9.02
CA LEU A 85 -15.31 7.43 7.64
C LEU A 85 -16.49 7.15 6.70
N ILE A 86 -17.25 6.08 6.94
CA ILE A 86 -18.54 5.82 6.27
C ILE A 86 -19.56 6.90 6.67
N GLY A 87 -19.67 7.16 7.97
CA GLY A 87 -20.61 8.11 8.56
C GLY A 87 -20.38 9.54 8.10
N LEU A 88 -19.14 9.95 7.85
CA LEU A 88 -18.85 11.26 7.24
C LEU A 88 -19.49 11.42 5.85
N GLY A 89 -19.60 10.34 5.09
CA GLY A 89 -20.33 10.33 3.81
C GLY A 89 -21.83 10.45 4.01
N GLU A 90 -22.40 9.72 4.98
CA GLU A 90 -23.81 9.80 5.37
C GLU A 90 -24.18 11.20 5.88
N TRP A 91 -23.34 11.79 6.73
CA TRP A 91 -23.48 13.16 7.21
C TRP A 91 -23.47 14.17 6.06
N ALA A 92 -22.53 14.02 5.11
CA ALA A 92 -22.42 14.92 3.98
C ALA A 92 -23.60 14.80 3.00
N PHE A 93 -24.03 13.58 2.70
CA PHE A 93 -24.89 13.28 1.54
C PHE A 93 -26.26 12.68 1.84
N GLY A 94 -26.56 12.47 3.12
CA GLY A 94 -27.83 11.93 3.62
C GLY A 94 -27.75 10.44 3.94
N TYR A 95 -28.69 10.00 4.75
CA TYR A 95 -28.85 8.59 5.16
C TYR A 95 -30.31 8.22 5.19
N GLN A 96 -30.61 7.00 4.75
CA GLN A 96 -31.94 6.42 4.82
C GLN A 96 -31.86 4.93 5.17
N ASP A 97 -32.74 4.49 6.05
CA ASP A 97 -32.92 3.09 6.38
C ASP A 97 -34.41 2.76 6.53
N ALA A 98 -34.95 2.07 5.52
CA ALA A 98 -36.36 1.72 5.46
C ALA A 98 -36.78 0.80 6.61
N GLU A 99 -35.90 -0.08 7.10
CA GLU A 99 -36.21 -0.99 8.19
C GLU A 99 -36.43 -0.28 9.54
N THR A 100 -35.80 0.87 9.73
CA THR A 100 -35.87 1.65 10.99
C THR A 100 -36.66 2.95 10.83
N ASN A 101 -37.24 3.20 9.65
CA ASN A 101 -37.95 4.43 9.29
C ASN A 101 -37.13 5.71 9.51
N ILE A 102 -35.81 5.63 9.35
CA ILE A 102 -34.91 6.78 9.46
C ILE A 102 -34.68 7.36 8.08
N SER A 103 -34.83 8.68 7.94
CA SER A 103 -34.51 9.42 6.73
C SER A 103 -34.01 10.80 7.12
N VAL A 104 -32.73 11.07 6.88
CA VAL A 104 -32.10 12.36 7.18
C VAL A 104 -31.45 12.97 5.93
N PRO A 105 -31.61 14.29 5.71
CA PRO A 105 -30.94 14.97 4.61
C PRO A 105 -29.43 15.08 4.85
N GLY A 106 -28.66 15.21 3.77
CA GLY A 106 -27.23 15.49 3.85
C GLY A 106 -26.96 16.95 4.17
N HIS A 107 -25.89 17.21 4.92
CA HIS A 107 -25.49 18.57 5.29
C HIS A 107 -24.83 19.35 4.15
N LEU A 108 -24.24 18.66 3.17
CA LEU A 108 -23.69 19.29 1.96
C LEU A 108 -24.68 19.22 0.80
N MET A 109 -25.20 18.03 0.51
CA MET A 109 -26.17 17.80 -0.57
C MET A 109 -26.87 16.46 -0.36
N THR A 110 -28.20 16.44 -0.26
CA THR A 110 -28.94 15.16 -0.19
C THR A 110 -28.88 14.45 -1.55
N THR A 111 -28.45 13.19 -1.53
CA THR A 111 -28.36 12.33 -2.72
C THR A 111 -29.12 11.03 -2.50
N ALA A 112 -28.95 10.04 -3.38
CA ALA A 112 -29.41 8.68 -3.09
C ALA A 112 -28.68 8.13 -1.86
N PRO A 113 -29.38 7.44 -0.93
CA PRO A 113 -28.81 7.07 0.36
C PRO A 113 -27.59 6.16 0.20
N GLU A 114 -27.56 5.29 -0.83
CA GLU A 114 -26.40 4.46 -1.16
C GLU A 114 -25.12 5.25 -1.43
N PHE A 115 -25.26 6.45 -2.00
CA PHE A 115 -24.10 7.32 -2.23
C PHE A 115 -23.48 7.76 -0.90
N GLY A 116 -24.31 8.11 0.09
CA GLY A 116 -23.87 8.57 1.40
C GLY A 116 -22.94 7.58 2.09
N TRP A 117 -23.34 6.33 2.25
CA TRP A 117 -22.48 5.35 2.92
C TRP A 117 -21.33 4.82 2.04
N ARG A 118 -21.45 4.84 0.70
CA ARG A 118 -20.40 4.30 -0.19
C ARG A 118 -19.31 5.30 -0.56
N ILE A 119 -19.56 6.61 -0.51
CA ILE A 119 -18.59 7.62 -1.00
C ILE A 119 -17.27 7.61 -0.22
N GLY A 120 -17.30 7.38 1.10
CA GLY A 120 -16.10 7.27 1.92
C GLY A 120 -15.17 6.15 1.43
N ALA A 121 -15.75 4.97 1.17
CA ALA A 121 -15.04 3.81 0.63
C ALA A 121 -14.49 4.08 -0.79
N ALA A 122 -15.27 4.76 -1.63
CA ALA A 122 -14.86 5.13 -2.99
C ALA A 122 -13.66 6.07 -2.98
N LEU A 123 -13.70 7.11 -2.16
CA LEU A 123 -12.59 8.05 -1.99
C LEU A 123 -11.34 7.36 -1.43
N ALA A 124 -11.50 6.45 -0.45
CA ALA A 124 -10.39 5.66 0.07
C ALA A 124 -9.73 4.82 -1.04
N GLY A 125 -10.55 4.22 -1.91
CA GLY A 125 -10.05 3.45 -3.05
C GLY A 125 -9.41 4.28 -4.17
N ILE A 126 -9.83 5.52 -4.37
CA ILE A 126 -9.16 6.45 -5.32
C ILE A 126 -7.82 6.89 -4.74
N LEU A 127 -7.79 7.21 -3.45
CA LEU A 127 -6.60 7.64 -2.75
C LEU A 127 -5.55 6.52 -2.70
N SER A 128 -5.94 5.26 -2.47
CA SER A 128 -5.00 4.14 -2.51
C SER A 128 -4.32 3.98 -3.87
N VAL A 129 -5.03 4.19 -4.99
CA VAL A 129 -4.45 4.18 -6.35
C VAL A 129 -3.46 5.33 -6.53
N LEU A 130 -3.80 6.55 -6.11
CA LEU A 130 -2.88 7.69 -6.12
C LEU A 130 -1.61 7.34 -5.34
N MET A 131 -1.77 6.86 -4.12
CA MET A 131 -0.66 6.56 -3.22
C MET A 131 0.22 5.46 -3.78
N LEU A 132 -0.36 4.36 -4.27
CA LEU A 132 0.41 3.26 -4.86
C LEU A 132 1.21 3.74 -6.08
N THR A 133 0.62 4.56 -6.95
CA THR A 133 1.30 5.17 -8.10
C THR A 133 2.55 5.94 -7.68
N ARG A 134 2.42 6.80 -6.66
CA ARG A 134 3.53 7.62 -6.15
C ARG A 134 4.58 6.80 -5.40
N ILE A 135 4.15 5.81 -4.62
CA ILE A 135 5.03 4.90 -3.88
C ILE A 135 5.84 4.05 -4.85
N ALA A 136 5.20 3.39 -5.83
CA ALA A 136 5.86 2.59 -6.84
C ALA A 136 6.85 3.42 -7.67
N ARG A 137 6.47 4.62 -8.12
CA ARG A 137 7.40 5.53 -8.80
C ARG A 137 8.61 5.85 -7.94
N ARG A 138 8.41 6.16 -6.65
CA ARG A 138 9.52 6.51 -5.74
C ARG A 138 10.41 5.30 -5.48
N MET A 139 9.85 4.12 -5.29
CA MET A 139 10.59 2.88 -5.08
C MET A 139 11.41 2.53 -6.31
N PHE A 140 10.78 2.44 -7.49
CA PHE A 140 11.40 1.94 -8.72
C PHE A 140 12.10 3.02 -9.56
N ARG A 141 11.90 4.31 -9.25
CA ARG A 141 12.43 5.47 -9.98
C ARG A 141 11.99 5.51 -11.45
N SER A 142 10.78 5.01 -11.73
CA SER A 142 10.20 4.97 -13.08
C SER A 142 8.75 5.44 -13.03
N THR A 143 8.41 6.42 -13.86
CA THR A 143 7.03 6.89 -14.01
C THR A 143 6.16 5.80 -14.64
N THR A 144 6.69 5.04 -15.62
CA THR A 144 5.98 3.92 -16.25
C THR A 144 5.62 2.84 -15.24
N LEU A 145 6.57 2.40 -14.41
CA LEU A 145 6.30 1.39 -13.37
C LEU A 145 5.37 1.94 -12.28
N GLY A 146 5.47 3.24 -11.98
CA GLY A 146 4.52 3.92 -11.11
C GLY A 146 3.08 3.85 -11.65
N CYS A 147 2.89 4.23 -12.91
CA CYS A 147 1.58 4.22 -13.57
C CYS A 147 1.06 2.79 -13.73
N ALA A 148 1.91 1.81 -14.04
CA ALA A 148 1.54 0.41 -14.09
C ALA A 148 1.00 -0.07 -12.73
N ALA A 149 1.67 0.24 -11.62
CA ALA A 149 1.17 -0.13 -10.28
C ALA A 149 -0.21 0.48 -9.99
N GLY A 150 -0.38 1.77 -10.31
CA GLY A 150 -1.66 2.45 -10.13
C GLY A 150 -2.78 1.86 -11.00
N LEU A 151 -2.52 1.63 -12.29
CA LEU A 151 -3.50 1.06 -13.21
C LEU A 151 -3.87 -0.38 -12.83
N LEU A 152 -2.92 -1.21 -12.45
CA LEU A 152 -3.18 -2.59 -12.02
C LEU A 152 -4.08 -2.61 -10.77
N LEU A 153 -3.88 -1.70 -9.81
CA LEU A 153 -4.78 -1.58 -8.65
C LEU A 153 -6.13 -0.93 -9.02
N ALA A 154 -6.14 0.01 -9.96
CA ALA A 154 -7.37 0.65 -10.44
C ALA A 154 -8.30 -0.35 -11.15
N LEU A 155 -7.69 -1.29 -11.90
CA LEU A 155 -8.30 -2.34 -12.72
C LEU A 155 -8.30 -3.71 -12.02
N ASP A 156 -8.27 -3.72 -10.70
CA ASP A 156 -8.48 -4.93 -9.91
C ASP A 156 -9.93 -4.99 -9.43
N GLY A 157 -10.67 -6.05 -9.82
CA GLY A 157 -12.06 -6.25 -9.44
C GLY A 157 -12.29 -6.31 -7.93
N PHE A 158 -11.40 -6.95 -7.20
CA PHE A 158 -11.48 -7.09 -5.75
C PHE A 158 -11.33 -5.74 -5.06
N HIS A 159 -10.33 -4.95 -5.46
CA HIS A 159 -10.19 -3.58 -4.98
C HIS A 159 -11.39 -2.71 -5.38
N LEU A 160 -11.90 -2.86 -6.60
CA LEU A 160 -13.05 -2.09 -7.07
C LEU A 160 -14.28 -2.34 -6.18
N VAL A 161 -14.65 -3.60 -5.99
CA VAL A 161 -15.81 -4.02 -5.19
C VAL A 161 -15.71 -3.51 -3.75
N LEU A 162 -14.55 -3.68 -3.10
CA LEU A 162 -14.33 -3.15 -1.74
C LEU A 162 -14.37 -1.62 -1.68
N SER A 163 -13.96 -0.93 -2.74
CA SER A 163 -14.06 0.53 -2.79
C SER A 163 -15.43 1.06 -3.20
N ARG A 164 -16.37 0.19 -3.60
CA ARG A 164 -17.74 0.59 -3.97
C ARG A 164 -18.80 0.12 -2.97
N THR A 165 -18.37 -0.54 -1.90
CA THR A 165 -19.24 -1.07 -0.84
C THR A 165 -18.83 -0.42 0.47
N ALA A 166 -19.78 -0.07 1.34
CA ALA A 166 -19.48 0.51 2.66
C ALA A 166 -18.89 -0.53 3.62
N LEU A 167 -17.61 -0.89 3.40
CA LEU A 167 -16.85 -1.89 4.12
C LEU A 167 -15.60 -1.30 4.77
N LEU A 168 -15.15 -1.94 5.84
CA LEU A 168 -13.96 -1.50 6.60
C LEU A 168 -12.64 -1.82 5.88
N ASP A 169 -12.58 -2.90 5.09
CA ASP A 169 -11.32 -3.43 4.56
C ASP A 169 -10.60 -2.47 3.61
N ILE A 170 -11.33 -1.61 2.88
CA ILE A 170 -10.73 -0.60 1.99
C ILE A 170 -10.01 0.51 2.79
N PHE A 171 -10.53 0.89 3.96
CA PHE A 171 -9.88 1.87 4.84
C PHE A 171 -8.65 1.26 5.50
N LEU A 172 -8.71 -0.01 5.90
CA LEU A 172 -7.56 -0.72 6.43
C LEU A 172 -6.43 -0.78 5.39
N LEU A 173 -6.76 -1.17 4.15
CA LEU A 173 -5.82 -1.16 3.02
C LEU A 173 -5.19 0.22 2.84
N LEU A 174 -6.00 1.28 2.81
CA LEU A 174 -5.54 2.65 2.66
C LEU A 174 -4.54 3.03 3.76
N PHE A 175 -4.88 2.81 5.03
CA PHE A 175 -4.03 3.22 6.14
C PHE A 175 -2.73 2.41 6.22
N VAL A 176 -2.76 1.11 5.90
CA VAL A 176 -1.54 0.29 5.79
C VAL A 176 -0.64 0.79 4.65
N LEU A 177 -1.22 1.06 3.47
CA LEU A 177 -0.49 1.61 2.33
C LEU A 177 0.08 3.00 2.65
N ALA A 178 -0.67 3.82 3.38
CA ALA A 178 -0.25 5.14 3.82
C ALA A 178 0.91 5.10 4.82
N ALA A 179 0.82 4.23 5.82
CA ALA A 179 1.90 4.00 6.76
C ALA A 179 3.17 3.52 6.04
N PHE A 180 3.05 2.61 5.07
CA PHE A 180 4.17 2.19 4.24
C PHE A 180 4.76 3.35 3.43
N GLY A 181 3.92 4.15 2.78
CA GLY A 181 4.34 5.34 2.04
C GLY A 181 5.10 6.34 2.92
N ALA A 182 4.62 6.57 4.14
CA ALA A 182 5.31 7.38 5.14
C ALA A 182 6.68 6.79 5.52
N LEU A 183 6.81 5.48 5.68
CA LEU A 183 8.12 4.84 5.93
C LEU A 183 9.08 4.96 4.75
N VAL A 184 8.60 4.84 3.51
CA VAL A 184 9.44 5.09 2.32
C VAL A 184 9.95 6.54 2.31
N LEU A 185 9.12 7.50 2.73
CA LEU A 185 9.53 8.90 2.89
C LEU A 185 10.51 9.11 4.06
N ASP A 186 10.31 8.43 5.19
CA ASP A 186 11.25 8.42 6.33
C ASP A 186 12.62 7.92 5.86
N ARG A 187 12.64 6.77 5.20
CA ARG A 187 13.85 6.16 4.64
C ARG A 187 14.64 7.13 3.75
N ASP A 188 13.94 7.84 2.88
CA ASP A 188 14.55 8.86 2.01
C ASP A 188 15.05 10.08 2.81
N ALA A 189 14.29 10.55 3.79
CA ALA A 189 14.69 11.67 4.64
C ALA A 189 15.96 11.34 5.45
N ARG A 190 16.03 10.12 6.00
CA ARG A 190 17.18 9.58 6.74
C ARG A 190 18.43 9.53 5.87
N ARG A 191 18.32 9.02 4.65
CA ARG A 191 19.45 8.98 3.71
C ARG A 191 19.96 10.37 3.31
N ARG A 192 19.05 11.31 3.04
CA ARG A 192 19.43 12.71 2.77
C ARG A 192 20.10 13.38 3.96
N ARG A 193 19.67 13.06 5.19
CA ARG A 193 20.28 13.57 6.41
C ARG A 193 21.71 13.05 6.58
N TRP A 194 21.91 11.75 6.38
CA TRP A 194 23.26 11.15 6.40
C TRP A 194 24.17 11.70 5.29
N ALA A 195 23.67 11.82 4.06
CA ALA A 195 24.44 12.37 2.94
C ALA A 195 24.92 13.80 3.25
N ARG A 196 24.01 14.69 3.67
CA ARG A 196 24.35 16.08 4.03
C ARG A 196 25.37 16.16 5.18
N ALA A 197 25.23 15.31 6.20
CA ALA A 197 26.16 15.31 7.32
C ALA A 197 27.56 14.83 6.90
N LEU A 198 27.67 13.80 6.06
CA LEU A 198 28.95 13.32 5.52
C LEU A 198 29.60 14.32 4.57
N ASP A 199 28.81 15.04 3.77
CA ASP A 199 29.34 16.13 2.93
C ASP A 199 29.81 17.33 3.77
N ALA A 200 29.21 17.56 4.94
CA ALA A 200 29.63 18.57 5.92
C ALA A 200 30.83 18.14 6.82
N GLY A 201 31.45 16.99 6.54
CA GLY A 201 32.65 16.54 7.27
C GLY A 201 32.40 15.69 8.51
N LEU A 202 31.19 15.15 8.72
CA LEU A 202 30.92 14.20 9.81
C LEU A 202 31.83 12.96 9.69
N ASP A 203 32.55 12.62 10.76
CA ASP A 203 33.23 11.33 10.89
C ASP A 203 32.28 10.27 11.49
N PRO A 204 31.78 9.30 10.70
CA PRO A 204 30.86 8.27 11.18
C PRO A 204 31.52 7.22 12.09
N THR A 205 32.86 7.20 12.18
CA THR A 205 33.63 6.28 13.02
C THR A 205 33.82 6.79 14.46
N ALA A 206 33.63 8.10 14.66
CA ALA A 206 33.66 8.74 15.97
C ALA A 206 32.62 8.12 16.93
N PRO A 207 32.96 7.93 18.21
CA PRO A 207 32.07 7.28 19.17
C PRO A 207 30.88 8.18 19.56
N GLY A 208 29.76 7.54 19.89
CA GLY A 208 28.58 8.22 20.44
C GLY A 208 27.94 9.23 19.49
N ARG A 209 27.43 10.34 20.05
CA ARG A 209 26.73 11.40 19.31
C ARG A 209 27.63 12.17 18.34
N ALA A 210 28.94 12.20 18.57
CA ALA A 210 29.90 12.90 17.71
C ALA A 210 29.91 12.32 16.28
N GLY A 211 29.71 11.00 16.13
CA GLY A 211 29.61 10.32 14.83
C GLY A 211 28.19 10.23 14.26
N ARG A 212 27.26 11.09 14.71
CA ARG A 212 25.86 11.06 14.28
C ARG A 212 25.43 12.38 13.64
N PRO A 213 24.55 12.34 12.62
CA PRO A 213 23.96 13.55 12.08
C PRO A 213 23.28 14.37 13.19
N ALA A 214 23.43 15.69 13.15
CA ALA A 214 22.87 16.60 14.15
C ALA A 214 21.37 16.36 14.41
N GLY A 215 20.96 16.58 15.66
CA GLY A 215 19.57 16.50 16.11
C GLY A 215 18.74 17.74 15.75
N GLY A 216 17.72 18.03 16.55
CA GLY A 216 16.83 19.18 16.39
C GLY A 216 15.49 18.85 15.70
N TRP A 217 14.48 19.68 15.96
CA TRP A 217 13.09 19.43 15.56
C TRP A 217 12.91 19.22 14.04
N ARG A 218 13.70 19.93 13.20
CA ARG A 218 13.69 19.75 11.74
C ARG A 218 14.22 18.38 11.28
N ASN A 219 14.95 17.68 12.15
CA ASN A 219 15.56 16.39 11.89
C ASN A 219 14.88 15.24 12.65
N TRP A 220 13.76 15.51 13.34
CA TRP A 220 12.92 14.47 13.94
C TRP A 220 12.32 13.59 12.84
N PRO A 221 12.05 12.31 13.14
CA PRO A 221 11.53 11.37 12.15
C PRO A 221 10.01 11.54 11.99
N TRP A 222 9.56 12.73 11.57
CA TRP A 222 8.15 13.07 11.42
C TRP A 222 7.38 12.06 10.55
N TRP A 223 8.01 11.56 9.49
CA TRP A 223 7.42 10.53 8.63
C TRP A 223 7.23 9.20 9.35
N ARG A 224 8.12 8.83 10.29
CA ARG A 224 7.95 7.65 11.12
C ARG A 224 6.87 7.83 12.18
N LEU A 225 6.80 9.01 12.79
CA LEU A 225 5.73 9.34 13.75
C LEU A 225 4.36 9.34 13.05
N LEU A 226 4.29 9.91 11.84
CA LEU A 226 3.11 9.82 10.98
C LEU A 226 2.77 8.36 10.64
N ALA A 227 3.77 7.51 10.35
CA ALA A 227 3.52 6.08 10.15
C ALA A 227 2.92 5.42 11.40
N GLY A 228 3.35 5.82 12.61
CA GLY A 228 2.75 5.39 13.88
C GLY A 228 1.28 5.79 14.00
N VAL A 229 0.94 7.05 13.68
CA VAL A 229 -0.46 7.52 13.64
C VAL A 229 -1.29 6.72 12.62
N LEU A 230 -0.77 6.54 11.39
CA LEU A 230 -1.47 5.80 10.33
C LEU A 230 -1.65 4.31 10.65
N LEU A 231 -0.68 3.69 11.33
CA LEU A 231 -0.83 2.32 11.86
C LEU A 231 -1.86 2.27 13.00
N GLY A 232 -1.92 3.30 13.84
CA GLY A 232 -3.00 3.47 14.81
C GLY A 232 -4.37 3.56 14.14
N CYS A 233 -4.49 4.32 13.05
CA CYS A 233 -5.68 4.35 12.22
C CYS A 233 -6.01 2.96 11.63
N ALA A 234 -5.02 2.23 11.11
CA ALA A 234 -5.23 0.87 10.60
C ALA A 234 -5.79 -0.06 11.69
N CYS A 235 -5.18 -0.09 12.88
CA CYS A 235 -5.69 -0.85 14.03
C CYS A 235 -7.09 -0.40 14.47
N ALA A 236 -7.39 0.89 14.34
CA ALA A 236 -8.69 1.49 14.67
C ALA A 236 -9.77 1.27 13.59
N VAL A 237 -9.41 0.73 12.43
CA VAL A 237 -10.37 0.19 11.47
C VAL A 237 -10.61 -1.29 11.75
N LYS A 238 -9.53 -2.06 11.96
CA LYS A 238 -9.59 -3.51 12.21
C LYS A 238 -8.31 -3.97 12.90
N TRP A 239 -8.44 -4.88 13.86
CA TRP A 239 -7.29 -5.36 14.63
C TRP A 239 -6.23 -6.09 13.80
N SER A 240 -6.56 -6.63 12.62
CA SER A 240 -5.56 -7.17 11.70
C SER A 240 -4.50 -6.15 11.25
N GLY A 241 -4.75 -4.84 11.43
CA GLY A 241 -3.73 -3.81 11.29
C GLY A 241 -2.52 -4.00 12.21
N ILE A 242 -2.68 -4.71 13.33
CA ILE A 242 -1.61 -4.93 14.32
C ILE A 242 -0.43 -5.71 13.73
N TYR A 243 -0.67 -6.59 12.76
CA TYR A 243 0.40 -7.41 12.15
C TYR A 243 1.42 -6.55 11.40
N PHE A 244 1.02 -5.37 10.93
CA PHE A 244 1.89 -4.44 10.22
C PHE A 244 2.78 -3.63 11.17
N VAL A 245 2.40 -3.46 12.45
CA VAL A 245 3.18 -2.70 13.44
C VAL A 245 4.59 -3.29 13.64
N PRO A 246 4.77 -4.57 14.01
CA PRO A 246 6.10 -5.15 14.17
C PRO A 246 6.83 -5.27 12.82
N ALA A 247 6.12 -5.57 11.73
CA ALA A 247 6.72 -5.66 10.39
C ALA A 247 7.34 -4.33 9.95
N PHE A 248 6.64 -3.22 10.17
CA PHE A 248 7.08 -1.88 9.80
C PHE A 248 8.14 -1.34 10.76
N GLY A 249 8.06 -1.67 12.05
CA GLY A 249 9.13 -1.44 13.01
C GLY A 249 10.44 -2.12 12.59
N LEU A 250 10.35 -3.40 12.17
CA LEU A 250 11.48 -4.15 11.64
C LEU A 250 12.05 -3.51 10.36
N LEU A 251 11.20 -3.15 9.39
CA LEU A 251 11.66 -2.48 8.15
C LEU A 251 12.38 -1.15 8.46
N ALA A 252 11.83 -0.34 9.36
CA ALA A 252 12.45 0.91 9.78
C ALA A 252 13.85 0.65 10.38
N LEU A 253 13.98 -0.33 11.29
CA LEU A 253 15.25 -0.70 11.89
C LEU A 253 16.26 -1.22 10.84
N LEU A 254 15.83 -2.11 9.94
CA LEU A 254 16.70 -2.68 8.90
C LEU A 254 17.22 -1.59 7.94
N TRP A 255 16.38 -0.62 7.57
CA TRP A 255 16.80 0.50 6.74
C TRP A 255 17.76 1.45 7.45
N GLU A 256 17.56 1.66 8.75
CA GLU A 256 18.46 2.43 9.63
C GLU A 256 19.84 1.79 9.78
N VAL A 257 19.87 0.47 9.94
CA VAL A 257 21.12 -0.29 9.92
C VAL A 257 21.78 -0.21 8.54
N GLY A 258 20.99 -0.31 7.47
CA GLY A 258 21.48 -0.23 6.09
C GLY A 258 22.13 1.11 5.75
N VAL A 259 21.57 2.23 6.20
CA VAL A 259 22.17 3.56 5.97
C VAL A 259 23.44 3.74 6.79
N ARG A 260 23.46 3.31 8.05
CA ARG A 260 24.66 3.37 8.92
C ARG A 260 25.81 2.50 8.38
N ARG A 261 25.51 1.30 7.89
CA ARG A 261 26.49 0.46 7.17
C ARG A 261 27.04 1.15 5.93
N SER A 262 26.16 1.77 5.14
CA SER A 262 26.58 2.48 3.93
C SER A 262 27.46 3.69 4.26
N ALA A 263 27.22 4.35 5.38
CA ALA A 263 27.99 5.48 5.88
C ALA A 263 29.33 5.07 6.54
N GLY A 264 29.58 3.78 6.83
CA GLY A 264 30.83 3.33 7.47
C GLY A 264 30.82 3.38 9.00
N VAL A 265 29.64 3.39 9.64
CA VAL A 265 29.52 3.34 11.10
C VAL A 265 30.05 2.00 11.66
N ARG A 266 30.85 2.05 12.73
CA ARG A 266 31.52 0.87 13.34
C ARG A 266 30.57 -0.20 13.87
N ARG A 267 29.52 0.18 14.62
CA ARG A 267 28.56 -0.76 15.25
C ARG A 267 27.11 -0.47 14.81
N PRO A 268 26.80 -0.64 13.51
CA PRO A 268 25.59 -0.10 12.90
C PRO A 268 24.28 -0.65 13.51
N TRP A 269 24.28 -1.90 13.98
CA TRP A 269 23.13 -2.50 14.66
C TRP A 269 22.88 -1.89 16.04
N ARG A 270 23.89 -1.90 16.90
CA ARG A 270 23.80 -1.34 18.26
C ARG A 270 23.42 0.13 18.20
N ASP A 271 24.08 0.88 17.32
CA ASP A 271 23.87 2.32 17.20
C ASP A 271 22.49 2.65 16.61
N ALA A 272 22.00 1.85 15.65
CA ALA A 272 20.61 1.97 15.20
C ALA A 272 19.63 1.65 16.32
N LEU A 273 19.81 0.56 17.04
CA LEU A 273 18.89 0.20 18.11
C LEU A 273 18.81 1.29 19.19
N LEU A 274 19.94 1.77 19.69
CA LEU A 274 19.97 2.78 20.74
C LEU A 274 19.40 4.14 20.30
N ASP A 275 19.76 4.60 19.10
CA ASP A 275 19.30 5.90 18.60
C ASP A 275 17.80 5.88 18.20
N GLU A 276 17.32 4.73 17.70
CA GLU A 276 15.99 4.62 17.11
C GLU A 276 14.94 4.08 18.07
N LEU A 277 15.32 3.35 19.12
CA LEU A 277 14.38 2.76 20.08
C LEU A 277 13.44 3.81 20.70
N PRO A 278 13.88 4.99 21.17
CA PRO A 278 12.96 6.00 21.69
C PRO A 278 11.92 6.46 20.66
N TRP A 279 12.30 6.55 19.39
CA TRP A 279 11.38 6.94 18.31
C TRP A 279 10.42 5.83 17.92
N LEU A 280 10.87 4.56 17.99
CA LEU A 280 10.01 3.41 17.77
C LEU A 280 9.00 3.26 18.92
N VAL A 281 9.43 3.49 20.17
CA VAL A 281 8.53 3.54 21.33
C VAL A 281 7.52 4.67 21.17
N LEU A 282 7.96 5.88 20.82
CA LEU A 282 7.04 7.00 20.59
C LEU A 282 6.05 6.71 19.44
N ALA A 283 6.51 6.11 18.35
CA ALA A 283 5.61 5.70 17.26
C ALA A 283 4.60 4.63 17.74
N GLY A 284 5.01 3.68 18.57
CA GLY A 284 4.12 2.70 19.20
C GLY A 284 3.10 3.35 20.15
N LEU A 285 3.51 4.34 20.94
CA LEU A 285 2.60 5.13 21.77
C LEU A 285 1.60 5.91 20.91
N LEU A 286 2.01 6.43 19.75
CA LEU A 286 1.11 7.07 18.80
C LEU A 286 0.11 6.09 18.18
N VAL A 287 0.49 4.83 17.94
CA VAL A 287 -0.44 3.78 17.51
C VAL A 287 -1.56 3.61 18.54
N VAL A 288 -1.20 3.44 19.82
CA VAL A 288 -2.16 3.27 20.92
C VAL A 288 -2.99 4.53 21.13
N GLY A 289 -2.37 5.70 21.16
CA GLY A 289 -3.06 6.98 21.36
C GLY A 289 -4.05 7.28 20.24
N THR A 290 -3.68 7.03 18.98
CA THR A 290 -4.58 7.18 17.83
C THR A 290 -5.73 6.20 17.92
N TYR A 291 -5.46 4.93 18.27
CA TYR A 291 -6.50 3.93 18.46
C TYR A 291 -7.54 4.38 19.48
N VAL A 292 -7.10 4.73 20.70
CA VAL A 292 -7.98 5.17 21.79
C VAL A 292 -8.74 6.46 21.42
N ALA A 293 -8.13 7.38 20.69
CA ALA A 293 -8.79 8.61 20.25
C ALA A 293 -10.02 8.36 19.37
N THR A 294 -10.04 7.26 18.60
CA THR A 294 -11.21 6.91 17.76
C THR A 294 -12.40 6.43 18.59
N TRP A 295 -12.17 5.98 19.82
CA TRP A 295 -13.20 5.64 20.81
C TRP A 295 -13.68 6.86 21.61
N SER A 296 -13.32 8.09 21.21
CA SER A 296 -13.70 9.32 21.91
C SER A 296 -15.21 9.45 22.11
N GLY A 297 -16.02 9.08 21.11
CA GLY A 297 -17.48 9.10 21.26
C GLY A 297 -18.00 8.15 22.34
N TRP A 298 -17.41 6.96 22.49
CA TRP A 298 -17.72 6.03 23.59
C TRP A 298 -17.19 6.54 24.94
N LEU A 299 -15.98 7.11 24.96
CA LEU A 299 -15.35 7.61 26.19
C LEU A 299 -16.05 8.86 26.75
N LEU A 300 -16.51 9.74 25.87
CA LEU A 300 -17.12 11.02 26.21
C LEU A 300 -18.65 10.95 26.36
N SER A 301 -19.29 9.84 25.98
CA SER A 301 -20.71 9.59 26.21
C SER A 301 -20.94 8.59 27.34
N ASP A 302 -22.18 8.52 27.83
CA ASP A 302 -22.64 7.49 28.77
C ASP A 302 -23.53 6.44 28.07
N GLU A 303 -23.74 6.57 26.77
CA GLU A 303 -24.71 5.76 26.02
C GLU A 303 -24.12 4.46 25.46
N GLY A 304 -22.79 4.35 25.32
CA GLY A 304 -22.12 3.24 24.67
C GLY A 304 -22.35 1.86 25.30
N TYR A 305 -22.18 0.80 24.50
CA TYR A 305 -22.30 -0.57 25.00
C TYR A 305 -21.23 -0.85 26.07
N TYR A 306 -21.59 -1.52 27.16
CA TYR A 306 -20.75 -1.70 28.37
C TYR A 306 -20.22 -0.40 29.02
N ARG A 307 -20.73 0.78 28.66
CA ARG A 307 -20.21 2.05 29.17
C ARG A 307 -20.47 2.30 30.66
N SER A 308 -21.58 1.76 31.18
CA SER A 308 -21.98 1.90 32.59
C SER A 308 -22.33 0.54 33.20
N ALA A 309 -21.83 0.29 34.41
CA ALA A 309 -22.14 -0.90 35.20
C ALA A 309 -23.63 -0.96 35.58
N ALA A 310 -24.26 0.20 35.83
CA ALA A 310 -25.69 0.28 36.12
C ALA A 310 -26.59 -0.31 35.02
N ARG A 311 -26.16 -0.25 33.75
CA ARG A 311 -26.91 -0.80 32.61
C ARG A 311 -26.71 -2.32 32.45
N TYR A 312 -25.65 -2.87 33.06
CA TYR A 312 -25.29 -4.28 32.96
C TYR A 312 -24.94 -4.84 34.36
N PRO A 313 -25.91 -4.86 35.30
CA PRO A 313 -25.65 -5.19 36.71
C PRO A 313 -25.13 -6.62 36.93
N ASN A 314 -25.37 -7.51 35.97
CA ASN A 314 -24.95 -8.91 36.03
C ASN A 314 -23.59 -9.17 35.35
N LEU A 315 -22.94 -8.15 34.77
CA LEU A 315 -21.64 -8.31 34.13
C LEU A 315 -20.51 -7.99 35.12
N PRO A 316 -19.75 -9.00 35.60
CA PRO A 316 -18.68 -8.75 36.55
C PRO A 316 -17.53 -7.96 35.91
N GLY A 317 -16.95 -7.05 36.69
CA GLY A 317 -15.76 -6.29 36.29
C GLY A 317 -16.03 -4.95 35.63
N LEU A 318 -17.31 -4.55 35.47
CA LEU A 318 -17.66 -3.16 35.17
C LEU A 318 -17.60 -2.29 36.42
N ASN A 319 -17.27 -1.01 36.24
CA ASN A 319 -17.12 -0.02 37.32
C ASN A 319 -17.51 1.38 36.80
N ASP A 320 -18.28 2.13 37.59
CA ASP A 320 -18.71 3.50 37.27
C ASP A 320 -17.84 4.60 37.94
N THR A 321 -16.67 4.23 38.48
CA THR A 321 -15.70 5.20 39.01
C THR A 321 -15.26 6.17 37.90
N PRO A 322 -15.27 7.50 38.11
CA PRO A 322 -14.87 8.45 37.07
C PRO A 322 -13.49 8.16 36.50
N ILE A 323 -13.35 8.22 35.17
CA ILE A 323 -12.13 7.95 34.38
C ILE A 323 -11.65 6.48 34.48
N ILE A 324 -11.33 5.99 35.68
CA ILE A 324 -10.80 4.64 35.90
C ILE A 324 -11.85 3.57 35.54
N GLY A 325 -13.10 3.80 35.92
CA GLY A 325 -14.23 2.94 35.56
C GLY A 325 -14.44 2.89 34.06
N SER A 326 -14.44 4.04 33.37
CA SER A 326 -14.54 4.09 31.90
C SER A 326 -13.43 3.32 31.20
N LEU A 327 -12.18 3.43 31.66
CA LEU A 327 -11.05 2.64 31.12
C LEU A 327 -11.19 1.15 31.40
N THR A 328 -11.66 0.79 32.61
CA THR A 328 -11.93 -0.61 32.99
C THR A 328 -13.04 -1.21 32.12
N ASN A 329 -14.13 -0.46 31.93
CA ASN A 329 -15.27 -0.85 31.10
C ASN A 329 -14.86 -0.98 29.63
N LEU A 330 -14.01 -0.08 29.12
CA LEU A 330 -13.46 -0.19 27.78
C LEU A 330 -12.59 -1.45 27.64
N PHE A 331 -11.80 -1.78 28.66
CA PHE A 331 -11.06 -3.05 28.68
C PHE A 331 -11.99 -4.26 28.66
N GLN A 332 -13.09 -4.27 29.42
CA GLN A 332 -14.07 -5.37 29.36
C GLN A 332 -14.73 -5.48 27.98
N TYR A 333 -15.00 -4.35 27.33
CA TYR A 333 -15.46 -4.33 25.94
C TYR A 333 -14.45 -5.03 25.02
N HIS A 334 -13.18 -4.64 25.11
CA HIS A 334 -12.11 -5.24 24.28
C HIS A 334 -11.91 -6.72 24.58
N LYS A 335 -12.04 -7.12 25.85
CA LYS A 335 -12.00 -8.53 26.24
C LYS A 335 -13.12 -9.32 25.57
N ALA A 336 -14.36 -8.83 25.63
CA ALA A 336 -15.49 -9.46 24.95
C ALA A 336 -15.28 -9.54 23.42
N ALA A 337 -14.74 -8.49 22.80
CA ALA A 337 -14.46 -8.49 21.36
C ALA A 337 -13.36 -9.49 20.99
N PHE A 338 -12.35 -9.65 21.85
CA PHE A 338 -11.32 -10.67 21.69
C PHE A 338 -11.90 -12.08 21.82
N GLU A 339 -12.72 -12.34 22.84
CA GLU A 339 -13.40 -13.63 23.04
C GLU A 339 -14.29 -13.99 21.83
N PHE A 340 -15.04 -13.02 21.30
CA PHE A 340 -15.80 -13.20 20.06
C PHE A 340 -14.89 -13.63 18.90
N HIS A 341 -13.77 -12.93 18.70
CA HIS A 341 -12.87 -13.21 17.58
C HIS A 341 -12.14 -14.55 17.69
N THR A 342 -11.82 -14.99 18.90
CA THR A 342 -11.20 -16.30 19.15
C THR A 342 -12.20 -17.45 19.10
N GLY A 343 -13.49 -17.20 19.41
CA GLY A 343 -14.55 -18.20 19.34
C GLY A 343 -15.34 -18.24 18.02
N LEU A 344 -14.90 -17.49 16.99
CA LEU A 344 -15.63 -17.37 15.73
C LEU A 344 -15.42 -18.57 14.80
N GLU A 345 -16.13 -19.65 15.08
CA GLU A 345 -16.05 -20.93 14.34
C GLU A 345 -17.36 -21.28 13.59
N THR A 346 -18.34 -20.38 13.60
CA THR A 346 -19.63 -20.61 12.94
C THR A 346 -19.47 -20.68 11.42
N ALA A 347 -19.71 -21.87 10.86
CA ALA A 347 -19.56 -22.11 9.44
C ALA A 347 -20.45 -21.20 8.58
N HIS A 348 -19.88 -20.64 7.52
CA HIS A 348 -20.57 -19.77 6.58
C HIS A 348 -20.40 -20.25 5.12
N LYS A 349 -21.47 -20.16 4.32
CA LYS A 349 -21.48 -20.64 2.92
C LYS A 349 -20.32 -20.05 2.10
N TYR A 350 -20.02 -18.76 2.25
CA TYR A 350 -18.94 -18.09 1.50
C TYR A 350 -17.56 -18.07 2.20
N GLN A 351 -17.38 -18.80 3.32
CA GLN A 351 -16.08 -18.81 4.00
C GLN A 351 -14.98 -19.40 3.11
N SER A 352 -13.76 -18.87 3.20
CA SER A 352 -12.60 -19.31 2.43
C SER A 352 -11.30 -19.16 3.22
N TRP A 353 -10.28 -19.90 2.80
CA TRP A 353 -9.01 -20.04 3.54
C TRP A 353 -7.83 -19.38 2.83
N PRO A 354 -6.76 -19.00 3.55
CA PRO A 354 -5.65 -18.22 2.98
C PRO A 354 -4.94 -18.86 1.78
N TRP A 355 -4.88 -20.20 1.67
CA TRP A 355 -4.34 -20.89 0.49
C TRP A 355 -5.25 -20.79 -0.75
N GLN A 356 -6.53 -20.43 -0.58
CA GLN A 356 -7.48 -20.23 -1.68
C GLN A 356 -7.49 -18.78 -2.18
N TRP A 357 -7.15 -17.81 -1.33
CA TRP A 357 -7.37 -16.39 -1.64
C TRP A 357 -6.64 -15.94 -2.89
N LEU A 358 -5.31 -16.17 -2.98
CA LEU A 358 -4.52 -15.75 -4.14
C LEU A 358 -4.85 -16.54 -5.43
N LEU A 359 -5.43 -17.72 -5.28
CA LEU A 359 -5.88 -18.56 -6.40
C LEU A 359 -7.28 -18.18 -6.88
N LEU A 360 -7.95 -17.24 -6.21
CA LEU A 360 -9.38 -16.96 -6.39
C LEU A 360 -10.22 -18.22 -6.20
N GLY A 361 -9.84 -19.12 -5.30
CA GLY A 361 -10.43 -20.45 -5.22
C GLY A 361 -11.87 -20.47 -4.69
N ARG A 362 -12.32 -19.39 -4.02
CA ARG A 362 -13.67 -19.22 -3.48
C ARG A 362 -13.97 -17.73 -3.20
N PRO A 363 -14.55 -17.00 -4.16
CA PRO A 363 -14.95 -15.60 -3.97
C PRO A 363 -16.17 -15.47 -3.04
N VAL A 364 -16.51 -14.24 -2.69
CA VAL A 364 -17.64 -13.92 -1.80
C VAL A 364 -18.68 -13.12 -2.57
N ALA A 365 -19.91 -13.63 -2.65
CA ALA A 365 -21.02 -12.90 -3.25
C ALA A 365 -21.50 -11.80 -2.29
N PHE A 366 -21.50 -10.56 -2.76
CA PHE A 366 -21.98 -9.39 -2.01
C PHE A 366 -23.43 -9.06 -2.33
N HIS A 367 -23.83 -9.30 -3.57
CA HIS A 367 -25.17 -9.06 -4.07
C HIS A 367 -25.53 -10.13 -5.09
N TRP A 368 -26.78 -10.60 -5.06
CA TRP A 368 -27.37 -11.46 -6.08
C TRP A 368 -28.83 -11.07 -6.30
N SER A 369 -29.26 -10.96 -7.56
CA SER A 369 -30.66 -10.86 -7.94
C SER A 369 -30.89 -11.53 -9.29
N GLY A 370 -31.98 -12.31 -9.39
CA GLY A 370 -32.48 -12.84 -10.66
C GLY A 370 -33.56 -11.96 -11.29
N ASP A 371 -33.90 -10.84 -10.64
CA ASP A 371 -35.02 -9.99 -11.02
C ASP A 371 -34.60 -8.92 -12.03
N GLY A 372 -35.52 -8.54 -12.91
CA GLY A 372 -35.32 -7.48 -13.91
C GLY A 372 -35.40 -7.98 -15.35
N ALA A 373 -35.41 -7.04 -16.30
CA ALA A 373 -35.50 -7.34 -17.73
C ALA A 373 -34.15 -7.08 -18.42
N CYS A 374 -33.45 -8.15 -18.79
CA CYS A 374 -32.18 -8.11 -19.53
C CYS A 374 -32.31 -8.50 -21.01
N GLY A 375 -33.54 -8.69 -21.51
CA GLY A 375 -33.79 -9.15 -22.88
C GLY A 375 -33.63 -10.66 -23.08
N ALA A 376 -33.53 -11.45 -22.00
CA ALA A 376 -33.46 -12.90 -22.01
C ALA A 376 -34.48 -13.53 -21.04
N PRO A 377 -34.79 -14.84 -21.13
CA PRO A 377 -35.74 -15.51 -20.25
C PRO A 377 -35.30 -15.53 -18.78
N THR A 378 -34.00 -15.60 -18.53
CA THR A 378 -33.39 -15.62 -17.21
C THR A 378 -32.29 -14.57 -17.13
N CYS A 379 -32.35 -13.75 -16.09
CA CYS A 379 -31.38 -12.68 -15.86
C CYS A 379 -30.65 -12.91 -14.54
N ALA A 380 -29.45 -12.37 -14.43
CA ALA A 380 -28.67 -12.37 -13.21
C ALA A 380 -27.95 -11.03 -13.03
N SER A 381 -27.99 -10.51 -11.82
CA SER A 381 -27.18 -9.38 -11.36
C SER A 381 -26.40 -9.84 -10.15
N GLU A 382 -25.08 -9.76 -10.22
CA GLU A 382 -24.20 -10.15 -9.12
C GLU A 382 -23.14 -9.08 -8.85
N ILE A 383 -22.87 -8.83 -7.58
CA ILE A 383 -21.61 -8.22 -7.16
C ILE A 383 -20.79 -9.31 -6.49
N LEU A 384 -19.73 -9.73 -7.16
CA LEU A 384 -18.84 -10.78 -6.68
C LEU A 384 -17.49 -10.18 -6.27
N LEU A 385 -17.08 -10.40 -5.02
CA LEU A 385 -15.75 -10.05 -4.55
C LEU A 385 -14.73 -11.03 -5.15
N LEU A 386 -14.30 -10.70 -6.36
CA LEU A 386 -13.38 -11.47 -7.17
C LEU A 386 -12.28 -10.56 -7.70
N GLY A 387 -11.03 -10.99 -7.52
CA GLY A 387 -9.88 -10.31 -8.10
C GLY A 387 -9.82 -10.46 -9.61
N THR A 388 -9.19 -9.53 -10.32
CA THR A 388 -9.01 -9.70 -11.78
C THR A 388 -8.12 -10.92 -12.04
N PRO A 389 -8.62 -12.04 -12.63
CA PRO A 389 -7.92 -13.33 -12.57
C PRO A 389 -6.50 -13.33 -13.12
N LEU A 390 -6.26 -12.69 -14.27
CA LEU A 390 -4.90 -12.58 -14.82
C LEU A 390 -3.91 -11.86 -13.89
N LEU A 391 -4.39 -10.85 -13.15
CA LEU A 391 -3.57 -10.15 -12.16
C LEU A 391 -3.33 -11.04 -10.94
N TRP A 392 -4.38 -11.66 -10.39
CA TRP A 392 -4.27 -12.46 -9.17
C TRP A 392 -3.43 -13.72 -9.34
N TRP A 393 -3.60 -14.44 -10.46
CA TRP A 393 -2.80 -15.62 -10.76
C TRP A 393 -1.33 -15.28 -11.05
N SER A 394 -1.02 -14.02 -11.37
CA SER A 394 0.37 -13.56 -11.48
C SER A 394 1.04 -13.30 -10.12
N PHE A 395 0.27 -13.17 -9.02
CA PHE A 395 0.84 -12.82 -7.71
C PHE A 395 1.78 -13.89 -7.17
N LEU A 396 1.40 -15.17 -7.21
CA LEU A 396 2.25 -16.27 -6.73
C LEU A 396 3.59 -16.36 -7.48
N PRO A 397 3.63 -16.43 -8.83
CA PRO A 397 4.91 -16.42 -9.54
C PRO A 397 5.68 -15.11 -9.34
N ALA A 398 5.00 -13.96 -9.24
CA ALA A 398 5.65 -12.68 -8.96
C ALA A 398 6.30 -12.64 -7.57
N LEU A 399 5.67 -13.22 -6.55
CA LEU A 399 6.25 -13.34 -5.21
C LEU A 399 7.49 -14.25 -5.21
N GLY A 400 7.41 -15.39 -5.88
CA GLY A 400 8.56 -16.30 -6.05
C GLY A 400 9.73 -15.61 -6.75
N ALA A 401 9.47 -14.91 -7.85
CA ALA A 401 10.48 -14.13 -8.57
C ALA A 401 11.01 -12.95 -7.75
N THR A 402 10.15 -12.24 -7.00
CA THR A 402 10.57 -11.14 -6.12
C THR A 402 11.48 -11.64 -5.00
N LEU A 403 11.19 -12.81 -4.42
CA LEU A 403 12.05 -13.46 -3.43
C LEU A 403 13.42 -13.79 -4.03
N TRP A 404 13.42 -14.51 -5.16
CA TRP A 404 14.64 -14.91 -5.84
C TRP A 404 15.52 -13.70 -6.22
N LEU A 405 14.95 -12.74 -6.93
CA LEU A 405 15.63 -11.52 -7.36
C LEU A 405 16.06 -10.65 -6.18
N GLY A 406 15.24 -10.59 -5.12
CA GLY A 406 15.54 -9.87 -3.89
C GLY A 406 16.78 -10.41 -3.18
N VAL A 407 16.89 -11.73 -3.07
CA VAL A 407 18.07 -12.42 -2.50
C VAL A 407 19.28 -12.25 -3.42
N ALA A 408 19.12 -12.53 -4.71
CA ALA A 408 20.21 -12.47 -5.70
C ALA A 408 20.81 -11.06 -5.85
N ARG A 409 19.96 -10.02 -5.86
CA ARG A 409 20.38 -8.61 -6.06
C ARG A 409 20.57 -7.84 -4.75
N ARG A 410 20.25 -8.44 -3.60
CA ARG A 410 20.20 -7.78 -2.28
C ARG A 410 19.40 -6.48 -2.31
N ASP A 411 18.23 -6.52 -2.96
CA ASP A 411 17.40 -5.34 -3.18
C ASP A 411 16.44 -5.11 -2.00
N TRP A 412 16.55 -3.94 -1.38
CA TRP A 412 15.69 -3.52 -0.28
C TRP A 412 14.21 -3.44 -0.68
N ARG A 413 13.91 -3.19 -1.96
CA ARG A 413 12.54 -3.07 -2.48
C ARG A 413 11.80 -4.40 -2.37
N ALA A 414 12.46 -5.49 -2.77
CA ALA A 414 11.94 -6.84 -2.68
C ALA A 414 11.66 -7.23 -1.22
N GLY A 415 12.62 -6.98 -0.32
CA GLY A 415 12.42 -7.22 1.11
C GLY A 415 11.25 -6.43 1.70
N ALA A 416 11.09 -5.16 1.31
CA ALA A 416 9.97 -4.33 1.75
C ALA A 416 8.61 -4.86 1.29
N ILE A 417 8.52 -5.30 0.03
CA ILE A 417 7.32 -5.91 -0.54
C ILE A 417 6.99 -7.22 0.19
N LEU A 418 7.95 -8.13 0.29
CA LEU A 418 7.76 -9.46 0.85
C LEU A 418 7.38 -9.43 2.33
N VAL A 419 8.05 -8.60 3.14
CA VAL A 419 7.73 -8.45 4.57
C VAL A 419 6.30 -7.92 4.74
N THR A 420 5.86 -7.01 3.88
CA THR A 420 4.51 -6.43 4.00
C THR A 420 3.43 -7.41 3.53
N VAL A 421 3.67 -8.14 2.44
CA VAL A 421 2.79 -9.24 2.01
C VAL A 421 2.69 -10.32 3.10
N ALA A 422 3.83 -10.69 3.69
CA ALA A 422 3.88 -11.66 4.78
C ALA A 422 3.05 -11.21 5.99
N ALA A 423 3.17 -9.93 6.40
CA ALA A 423 2.38 -9.37 7.49
C ALA A 423 0.86 -9.41 7.21
N GLY A 424 0.44 -9.23 5.95
CA GLY A 424 -0.96 -9.25 5.55
C GLY A 424 -1.56 -10.65 5.32
N LEU A 425 -0.73 -11.68 5.09
CA LEU A 425 -1.21 -13.02 4.72
C LEU A 425 -0.83 -14.12 5.73
N LEU A 426 0.41 -14.16 6.23
CA LEU A 426 0.88 -15.28 7.06
C LEU A 426 0.11 -15.46 8.37
N PRO A 427 -0.29 -14.40 9.12
CA PRO A 427 -1.07 -14.58 10.34
C PRO A 427 -2.35 -15.39 10.12
N TRP A 428 -2.98 -15.27 8.96
CA TRP A 428 -4.21 -16.00 8.66
C TRP A 428 -4.03 -17.50 8.51
N PHE A 429 -2.82 -17.98 8.16
CA PHE A 429 -2.55 -19.43 8.14
C PHE A 429 -2.61 -20.03 9.54
N TRP A 430 -2.21 -19.28 10.57
CA TRP A 430 -2.37 -19.72 11.96
C TRP A 430 -3.86 -19.91 12.30
N TYR A 431 -4.68 -18.89 12.06
CA TYR A 431 -6.12 -18.97 12.31
C TYR A 431 -6.85 -19.97 11.41
N ALA A 432 -6.27 -20.30 10.25
CA ALA A 432 -6.80 -21.33 9.38
C ALA A 432 -6.70 -22.72 10.02
N LEU A 433 -5.59 -22.99 10.70
CA LEU A 433 -5.36 -24.24 11.43
C LEU A 433 -6.22 -24.33 12.69
N ASP A 434 -6.62 -23.18 13.23
CA ASP A 434 -7.48 -23.03 14.41
C ASP A 434 -8.98 -23.08 14.06
N GLY A 435 -9.35 -23.36 12.81
CA GLY A 435 -10.76 -23.52 12.40
C GLY A 435 -11.59 -22.23 12.31
N ARG A 436 -10.96 -21.05 12.43
CA ARG A 436 -11.66 -19.76 12.42
C ARG A 436 -12.39 -19.52 11.09
N THR A 437 -13.60 -18.98 11.17
CA THR A 437 -14.36 -18.55 9.99
C THR A 437 -13.75 -17.29 9.37
N MET A 438 -13.39 -17.37 8.09
CA MET A 438 -12.65 -16.33 7.38
C MET A 438 -13.11 -16.19 5.93
N PHE A 439 -12.72 -15.09 5.29
CA PHE A 439 -13.15 -14.72 3.95
C PHE A 439 -12.01 -14.10 3.15
N SER A 440 -12.15 -14.07 1.83
CA SER A 440 -11.11 -13.57 0.92
C SER A 440 -10.82 -12.08 1.07
N PHE A 441 -11.77 -11.26 1.56
CA PHE A 441 -11.54 -9.83 1.82
C PHE A 441 -10.43 -9.56 2.85
N TYR A 442 -10.06 -10.54 3.68
CA TYR A 442 -8.91 -10.41 4.59
C TYR A 442 -7.56 -10.25 3.88
N ALA A 443 -7.48 -10.57 2.59
CA ALA A 443 -6.31 -10.32 1.77
C ALA A 443 -6.14 -8.83 1.36
N ALA A 444 -7.16 -7.99 1.55
CA ALA A 444 -7.17 -6.60 1.06
C ALA A 444 -5.93 -5.79 1.46
N PRO A 445 -5.45 -5.81 2.72
CA PRO A 445 -4.29 -5.01 3.11
C PRO A 445 -2.98 -5.46 2.42
N ALA A 446 -2.90 -6.70 1.94
CA ALA A 446 -1.76 -7.22 1.21
C ALA A 446 -1.77 -6.84 -0.28
N LEU A 447 -2.96 -6.57 -0.85
CA LEU A 447 -3.15 -6.38 -2.29
C LEU A 447 -2.24 -5.33 -2.94
N PRO A 448 -2.06 -4.11 -2.39
CA PRO A 448 -1.16 -3.14 -3.01
C PRO A 448 0.28 -3.65 -3.14
N PHE A 449 0.72 -4.48 -2.19
CA PHE A 449 2.06 -5.04 -2.16
C PHE A 449 2.21 -6.24 -3.08
N LEU A 450 1.14 -7.01 -3.30
CA LEU A 450 1.08 -8.02 -4.35
C LEU A 450 1.20 -7.37 -5.74
N VAL A 451 0.53 -6.24 -5.96
CA VAL A 451 0.70 -5.43 -7.18
C VAL A 451 2.14 -4.91 -7.30
N LEU A 452 2.76 -4.44 -6.21
CA LEU A 452 4.18 -4.05 -6.23
C LEU A 452 5.12 -5.22 -6.58
N ALA A 453 4.81 -6.45 -6.18
CA ALA A 453 5.61 -7.63 -6.54
C ALA A 453 5.57 -7.86 -8.06
N VAL A 454 4.38 -7.79 -8.67
CA VAL A 454 4.23 -7.89 -10.14
C VAL A 454 5.02 -6.79 -10.83
N VAL A 455 4.86 -5.54 -10.39
CA VAL A 455 5.57 -4.38 -10.98
C VAL A 455 7.09 -4.45 -10.77
N TYR A 456 7.55 -5.02 -9.65
CA TYR A 456 8.96 -5.27 -9.41
C TYR A 456 9.54 -6.24 -10.44
N VAL A 457 8.82 -7.32 -10.72
CA VAL A 457 9.22 -8.32 -11.72
C VAL A 457 9.18 -7.74 -13.12
N LEU A 458 8.12 -7.02 -13.49
CA LEU A 458 8.04 -6.30 -14.77
C LEU A 458 9.20 -5.30 -14.93
N GLY A 459 9.54 -4.56 -13.88
CA GLY A 459 10.70 -3.68 -13.86
C GLY A 459 12.02 -4.42 -14.02
N ALA A 460 12.15 -5.61 -13.42
CA ALA A 460 13.34 -6.45 -13.57
C ALA A 460 13.49 -7.01 -14.99
N ILE A 461 12.37 -7.31 -15.68
CA ILE A 461 12.35 -7.73 -17.09
C ILE A 461 12.69 -6.55 -18.01
N ALA A 462 12.17 -5.36 -17.70
CA ALA A 462 12.37 -4.15 -18.52
C ALA A 462 13.73 -3.46 -18.34
N THR A 463 14.53 -3.83 -17.34
CA THR A 463 15.82 -3.17 -17.06
C THR A 463 16.99 -3.93 -17.73
N PRO A 464 17.89 -3.26 -18.47
CA PRO A 464 19.04 -3.91 -19.11
C PRO A 464 19.96 -4.62 -18.10
N THR A 465 20.43 -5.82 -18.42
CA THR A 465 21.59 -6.43 -17.76
C THR A 465 22.84 -5.63 -18.14
N THR A 466 23.46 -4.94 -17.19
CA THR A 466 24.79 -4.37 -17.39
C THR A 466 25.80 -5.50 -17.39
N THR A 467 25.88 -6.25 -18.49
CA THR A 467 26.95 -7.21 -18.76
C THR A 467 27.77 -6.68 -19.91
N GLY A 468 28.61 -5.69 -19.61
CA GLY A 468 29.75 -5.31 -20.44
C GLY A 468 30.98 -5.30 -19.53
N PRO A 469 32.11 -5.89 -19.95
CA PRO A 469 33.33 -5.86 -19.14
C PRO A 469 33.76 -4.39 -18.99
N THR A 470 33.78 -3.89 -17.76
CA THR A 470 34.52 -2.67 -17.44
C THR A 470 35.98 -2.96 -17.72
N SER A 471 36.46 -2.61 -18.91
CA SER A 471 37.89 -2.52 -19.17
C SER A 471 38.44 -1.49 -18.18
N PRO A 472 39.44 -1.84 -17.34
CA PRO A 472 40.01 -0.88 -16.41
C PRO A 472 40.63 0.24 -17.24
N ALA A 473 40.12 1.46 -17.07
CA ALA A 473 40.73 2.65 -17.63
C ALA A 473 42.20 2.66 -17.21
N ARG A 474 43.08 2.39 -18.17
CA ARG A 474 44.53 2.49 -18.02
C ARG A 474 44.80 3.97 -17.81
N ALA A 475 45.08 4.35 -16.56
CA ALA A 475 45.60 5.67 -16.25
C ALA A 475 46.91 5.83 -17.03
N THR A 476 46.87 6.60 -18.12
CA THR A 476 48.08 7.19 -18.69
C THR A 476 48.59 8.20 -17.67
N PRO A 477 49.83 8.05 -17.15
CA PRO A 477 50.43 9.11 -16.37
C PRO A 477 50.60 10.34 -17.27
N ALA A 478 50.28 11.52 -16.73
CA ALA A 478 50.60 12.79 -17.37
C ALA A 478 52.12 12.86 -17.62
N PRO A 479 52.58 13.45 -18.73
CA PRO A 479 54.00 13.73 -18.89
C PRO A 479 54.39 14.78 -17.84
N ASP A 480 55.39 14.47 -17.02
CA ASP A 480 56.08 15.45 -16.19
C ASP A 480 56.73 16.48 -17.12
N ASP A 481 56.36 17.77 -16.98
CA ASP A 481 57.09 18.89 -17.56
C ASP A 481 58.46 19.00 -16.90
N PRO A 482 59.59 18.97 -17.64
CA PRO A 482 60.87 19.42 -17.11
C PRO A 482 61.04 20.93 -17.33
N LEU A 483 61.51 21.61 -16.28
CA LEU A 483 62.05 22.97 -16.33
C LEU A 483 63.13 23.11 -17.43
N PRO A 484 63.22 24.24 -18.15
CA PRO A 484 64.28 24.44 -19.13
C PRO A 484 65.53 24.98 -18.44
N ASP A 485 66.68 24.34 -18.69
CA ASP A 485 67.99 24.97 -18.52
C ASP A 485 68.89 24.67 -19.72
N SER A 486 69.56 25.73 -20.19
CA SER A 486 70.74 25.80 -21.06
C SER A 486 70.67 25.52 -22.58
N SER A 487 71.05 26.58 -23.33
CA SER A 487 71.95 26.66 -24.50
C SER A 487 71.73 25.83 -25.79
N ALA A 488 71.66 26.56 -26.92
CA ALA A 488 71.76 26.11 -28.33
C ALA A 488 73.23 25.86 -28.79
N PRO A 489 73.59 25.62 -30.09
CA PRO A 489 72.82 25.31 -31.32
C PRO A 489 73.41 24.16 -32.24
N ASP A 490 72.82 24.00 -33.44
CA ASP A 490 73.36 23.49 -34.73
C ASP A 490 73.10 22.04 -35.26
N GLY A 491 72.08 21.94 -36.15
CA GLY A 491 71.96 21.22 -37.46
C GLY A 491 72.30 19.72 -37.66
N PRO A 492 72.04 19.11 -38.86
CA PRO A 492 70.96 19.29 -39.85
C PRO A 492 70.12 17.99 -40.07
N ALA A 493 69.06 18.09 -40.87
CA ALA A 493 68.13 17.01 -41.25
C ALA A 493 68.79 15.83 -42.00
N PRO A 494 68.12 14.65 -41.99
CA PRO A 494 67.76 14.07 -43.28
C PRO A 494 66.36 13.46 -43.38
N ASP A 495 65.95 13.39 -44.65
CA ASP A 495 64.80 12.74 -45.28
C ASP A 495 64.52 11.31 -44.79
N GLY A 496 63.24 10.93 -44.75
CA GLY A 496 62.80 9.58 -44.42
C GLY A 496 61.29 9.41 -44.44
N SER A 497 60.74 9.17 -45.63
CA SER A 497 59.38 8.71 -45.89
C SER A 497 58.98 7.49 -45.05
N ALA A 498 57.86 7.56 -44.35
CA ALA A 498 57.15 6.41 -43.77
C ALA A 498 55.63 6.57 -43.99
N PRO A 499 54.88 5.47 -44.19
CA PRO A 499 53.56 5.53 -44.81
C PRO A 499 52.48 5.99 -43.83
N ASP A 500 51.54 6.73 -44.39
CA ASP A 500 50.27 7.13 -43.80
C ASP A 500 49.45 5.89 -43.39
N GLY A 501 49.06 5.84 -42.12
CA GLY A 501 48.39 4.68 -41.50
C GLY A 501 47.67 5.02 -40.21
N ARG A 502 47.24 6.27 -40.02
CA ARG A 502 46.33 6.63 -38.93
C ARG A 502 44.89 6.52 -39.39
N GLU A 503 44.34 5.30 -39.34
CA GLU A 503 42.89 5.16 -39.23
C GLU A 503 42.41 5.83 -37.93
N PRO A 504 41.26 6.51 -37.94
CA PRO A 504 40.83 7.34 -36.83
C PRO A 504 40.21 6.47 -35.74
N VAL A 505 40.98 6.19 -34.68
CA VAL A 505 40.49 5.58 -33.43
C VAL A 505 39.25 6.31 -32.86
N ALA A 506 39.07 7.60 -33.19
CA ALA A 506 37.93 8.40 -32.78
C ALA A 506 36.59 7.99 -33.43
N VAL A 507 36.61 7.42 -34.65
CA VAL A 507 35.37 7.01 -35.35
C VAL A 507 34.84 5.70 -34.77
N GLY A 508 35.72 4.74 -34.46
CA GLY A 508 35.33 3.45 -33.86
C GLY A 508 34.77 3.57 -32.43
N VAL A 509 35.21 4.56 -31.65
CA VAL A 509 34.64 4.84 -30.31
C VAL A 509 33.24 5.47 -30.44
N ALA A 510 33.06 6.39 -31.39
CA ALA A 510 31.75 7.03 -31.63
C ALA A 510 30.72 6.04 -32.20
N GLU A 511 31.11 5.13 -33.09
CA GLU A 511 30.24 4.06 -33.60
C GLU A 511 29.90 3.02 -32.53
N ALA A 512 30.85 2.65 -31.67
CA ALA A 512 30.59 1.73 -30.56
C ALA A 512 29.68 2.36 -29.48
N ASP A 513 29.87 3.65 -29.18
CA ASP A 513 29.00 4.42 -28.28
C ASP A 513 27.60 4.64 -28.87
N ALA A 514 27.48 4.82 -30.19
CA ALA A 514 26.20 4.91 -30.89
C ALA A 514 25.46 3.57 -30.92
N ALA A 515 26.15 2.47 -31.23
CA ALA A 515 25.57 1.12 -31.25
C ALA A 515 25.11 0.66 -29.85
N THR A 516 25.88 1.00 -28.80
CA THR A 516 25.45 0.74 -27.41
C THR A 516 24.30 1.65 -26.98
N ALA A 517 24.25 2.90 -27.44
CA ALA A 517 23.11 3.78 -27.19
C ALA A 517 21.82 3.30 -27.88
N GLU A 518 21.92 2.80 -29.11
CA GLU A 518 20.83 2.21 -29.88
C GLU A 518 20.33 0.92 -29.22
N GLU A 519 21.21 0.01 -28.82
CA GLU A 519 20.83 -1.22 -28.12
C GLU A 519 20.15 -0.95 -26.76
N ILE A 520 20.60 0.09 -26.05
CA ILE A 520 19.95 0.56 -24.80
C ILE A 520 18.57 1.16 -25.10
N ALA A 521 18.39 1.88 -26.20
CA ALA A 521 17.12 2.46 -26.61
C ALA A 521 16.10 1.38 -27.00
N ASP A 522 16.50 0.41 -27.82
CA ASP A 522 15.65 -0.71 -28.26
C ASP A 522 15.17 -1.57 -27.10
N ARG A 523 16.05 -1.88 -26.15
CA ARG A 523 15.66 -2.68 -24.98
C ARG A 523 14.75 -1.93 -24.00
N ARG A 524 14.90 -0.60 -23.90
CA ARG A 524 13.95 0.24 -23.14
C ARG A 524 12.58 0.26 -23.81
N LEU A 525 12.54 0.31 -25.14
CA LEU A 525 11.30 0.20 -25.92
C LEU A 525 10.63 -1.15 -25.68
N ILE A 526 11.36 -2.26 -25.82
CA ILE A 526 10.85 -3.62 -25.56
C ILE A 526 10.33 -3.75 -24.13
N GLY A 527 11.07 -3.26 -23.14
CA GLY A 527 10.63 -3.26 -21.74
C GLY A 527 9.34 -2.47 -21.52
N GLY A 528 9.19 -1.32 -22.19
CA GLY A 528 7.95 -0.55 -22.19
C GLY A 528 6.78 -1.30 -22.83
N VAL A 529 7.01 -1.98 -23.96
CA VAL A 529 6.01 -2.80 -24.65
C VAL A 529 5.54 -3.96 -23.78
N ILE A 530 6.45 -4.66 -23.09
CA ILE A 530 6.08 -5.77 -22.19
C ILE A 530 5.20 -5.27 -21.04
N VAL A 531 5.59 -4.18 -20.38
CA VAL A 531 4.79 -3.58 -19.30
C VAL A 531 3.41 -3.16 -19.82
N GLY A 532 3.37 -2.48 -20.97
CA GLY A 532 2.13 -2.03 -21.60
C GLY A 532 1.21 -3.18 -21.99
N ALA A 533 1.76 -4.24 -22.61
CA ALA A 533 1.02 -5.42 -23.01
C ALA A 533 0.42 -6.16 -21.81
N TYR A 534 1.17 -6.33 -20.73
CA TYR A 534 0.65 -6.95 -19.51
C TYR A 534 -0.48 -6.13 -18.88
N VAL A 535 -0.30 -4.81 -18.75
CA VAL A 535 -1.36 -3.92 -18.23
C VAL A 535 -2.61 -3.96 -19.12
N LEU A 536 -2.44 -4.00 -20.45
CA LEU A 536 -3.54 -4.12 -21.40
C LEU A 536 -4.29 -5.45 -21.23
N LEU A 537 -3.59 -6.58 -21.10
CA LEU A 537 -4.21 -7.88 -20.86
C LEU A 537 -5.03 -7.89 -19.55
N VAL A 538 -4.49 -7.30 -18.48
CA VAL A 538 -5.22 -7.14 -17.22
C VAL A 538 -6.44 -6.24 -17.42
N ALA A 539 -6.33 -5.15 -18.18
CA ALA A 539 -7.44 -4.26 -18.49
C ALA A 539 -8.56 -4.97 -19.28
N LEU A 540 -8.22 -5.79 -20.27
CA LEU A 540 -9.18 -6.59 -21.04
C LEU A 540 -9.87 -7.64 -20.17
N CYS A 541 -9.11 -8.33 -19.31
CA CYS A 541 -9.66 -9.26 -18.34
C CYS A 541 -10.61 -8.54 -17.36
N PHE A 542 -10.20 -7.40 -16.80
CA PHE A 542 -11.04 -6.59 -15.94
C PHE A 542 -12.32 -6.15 -16.65
N ALA A 543 -12.24 -5.70 -17.91
CA ALA A 543 -13.40 -5.29 -18.69
C ALA A 543 -14.38 -6.44 -18.91
N TYR A 544 -13.88 -7.66 -19.16
CA TYR A 544 -14.72 -8.87 -19.27
C TYR A 544 -15.53 -9.12 -18.00
N PHE A 545 -14.90 -8.99 -16.83
CA PHE A 545 -15.52 -9.21 -15.52
C PHE A 545 -16.24 -7.98 -14.94
N TYR A 546 -16.06 -6.79 -15.52
CA TYR A 546 -16.60 -5.54 -14.99
C TYR A 546 -18.10 -5.61 -14.64
N PRO A 547 -18.98 -6.21 -15.47
CA PRO A 547 -20.39 -6.34 -15.14
C PRO A 547 -20.68 -6.98 -13.77
N ILE A 548 -19.92 -8.00 -13.37
CA ILE A 548 -20.11 -8.69 -12.08
C ILE A 548 -19.38 -8.02 -10.91
N PHE A 549 -18.60 -6.97 -11.18
CA PHE A 549 -18.01 -6.13 -10.13
C PHE A 549 -18.91 -4.97 -9.74
N VAL A 550 -19.84 -4.58 -10.62
CA VAL A 550 -20.72 -3.42 -10.42
C VAL A 550 -22.20 -3.79 -10.34
N GLY A 551 -22.56 -5.07 -10.47
CA GLY A 551 -23.94 -5.53 -10.39
C GLY A 551 -24.77 -5.13 -11.60
N ASN A 552 -24.19 -5.22 -12.80
CA ASN A 552 -24.97 -5.05 -14.03
C ASN A 552 -25.87 -6.26 -14.23
N LEU A 553 -27.09 -6.01 -14.70
CA LEU A 553 -28.02 -7.07 -15.08
C LEU A 553 -27.61 -7.69 -16.43
N LEU A 554 -27.43 -9.00 -16.45
CA LEU A 554 -27.00 -9.78 -17.60
C LEU A 554 -27.99 -10.91 -17.90
N PRO A 555 -28.06 -11.40 -19.15
CA PRO A 555 -28.55 -12.76 -19.41
C PRO A 555 -27.80 -13.78 -18.55
N TYR A 556 -28.50 -14.80 -18.06
CA TYR A 556 -27.89 -15.81 -17.17
C TYR A 556 -26.69 -16.51 -17.82
N ASP A 557 -26.75 -16.81 -19.12
CA ASP A 557 -25.65 -17.45 -19.86
C ASP A 557 -24.41 -16.56 -19.91
N ASP A 558 -24.58 -15.25 -20.08
CA ASP A 558 -23.48 -14.29 -20.06
C ASP A 558 -22.85 -14.17 -18.66
N TRP A 559 -23.68 -14.19 -17.61
CA TRP A 559 -23.20 -14.25 -16.24
C TRP A 559 -22.43 -15.56 -16.00
N SER A 560 -22.99 -16.70 -16.40
CA SER A 560 -22.40 -18.03 -16.20
C SER A 560 -21.06 -18.18 -16.94
N ALA A 561 -20.93 -17.61 -18.15
CA ALA A 561 -19.67 -17.60 -18.89
C ALA A 561 -18.51 -16.88 -18.17
N ARG A 562 -18.81 -16.06 -17.15
CA ARG A 562 -17.79 -15.42 -16.30
C ARG A 562 -17.37 -16.30 -15.12
N MET A 563 -18.09 -17.36 -14.81
CA MET A 563 -17.74 -18.29 -13.72
C MET A 563 -16.68 -19.30 -14.16
N TRP A 564 -15.45 -18.83 -14.40
CA TRP A 564 -14.36 -19.65 -14.97
C TRP A 564 -13.96 -20.88 -14.14
N LEU A 565 -14.26 -20.90 -12.83
CA LEU A 565 -14.02 -22.06 -11.96
C LEU A 565 -15.33 -22.76 -11.53
N ASP A 566 -16.38 -22.63 -12.33
CA ASP A 566 -17.69 -23.28 -12.17
C ASP A 566 -18.21 -23.21 -10.72
N GLY A 567 -18.57 -24.36 -10.13
CA GLY A 567 -19.13 -24.48 -8.79
C GLY A 567 -18.23 -24.00 -7.64
N ARG A 568 -17.00 -23.53 -7.91
CA ARG A 568 -16.19 -22.82 -6.91
C ARG A 568 -16.53 -21.34 -6.80
N TRP A 569 -17.06 -20.74 -7.86
CA TRP A 569 -17.44 -19.33 -7.93
C TRP A 569 -18.96 -19.10 -7.80
N ILE A 570 -19.74 -20.18 -7.73
CA ILE A 570 -21.22 -20.20 -7.61
C ILE A 570 -21.66 -20.55 -6.18
#